data_AF-A0AAX6E8E3-F1
#
_entry.id   AF-A0AAX6E8E3-F1
#
_cell.length_a   1.000
_cell.length_b   1.000
_cell.length_c   1.000
_cell.angle_alpha   90.00
_cell.angle_beta   90.00
_cell.angle_gamma   90.00
#
_symmetry.space_group_name_H-M   'P 1'
#
loop_
_entity.id
_entity.type
_entity.pdbx_description
1 polymer ?
#
loop_
_entity_poly.entity_id
_entity_poly.type
_entity_poly.pdbx_seq_one_letter_code
_entity_poly.pdbx_strand_id
1 'polypeptide(L)'
;MRLQKLQELAGHLYELWNLMDTPIEERSLFEHVTCNVSAAVDEVTVPGALALDLIEQAEVEVERLDELKASKMKEIALKKQGELEEIYVHAHIEIDSVAAQEKIMALIDPGNIEPSELLANLDNQIATAKEEALSRKDILEKVERWMSACEEESWLEDYNRDENRYNSSRGAHLNLKRAEKARILVTKIPALVDTLVLKTRAWEEDRGLSFTYDGVPLLAMLDEYALLRHDREEEKRKMRDQKKSNDLGTEQEVVFSSRPGLSPGRPLGPKKVVGPRANGGANGTPNRRLSLNSNGSRSMGKDTKRENRPAAPVNFSSISKENAASHVSATDSAPISP
;
A
#
# COMPACT_ATOMS: atom_id res chain seq x y z
N MET A 1 -55.81 2.82 29.60
CA MET A 1 -56.11 2.16 28.29
C MET A 1 -55.85 3.13 27.14
N ARG A 2 -56.83 3.67 26.40
CA ARG A 2 -56.56 4.45 25.15
C ARG A 2 -55.69 5.71 25.35
N LEU A 3 -56.05 6.59 26.29
CA LEU A 3 -55.25 7.79 26.59
C LEU A 3 -53.82 7.42 26.99
N GLN A 4 -53.66 6.49 27.93
CA GLN A 4 -52.36 6.00 28.36
C GLN A 4 -51.51 5.46 27.19
N LYS A 5 -52.10 4.64 26.29
CA LYS A 5 -51.39 4.13 25.10
C LYS A 5 -50.95 5.27 24.18
N LEU A 6 -51.79 6.29 23.97
CA LEU A 6 -51.43 7.48 23.19
C LEU A 6 -50.30 8.27 23.86
N GLN A 7 -50.28 8.37 25.19
CA GLN A 7 -49.22 9.03 25.96
C GLN A 7 -47.89 8.28 25.89
N GLU A 8 -47.91 6.94 25.99
CA GLU A 8 -46.75 6.06 25.79
C GLU A 8 -46.16 6.24 24.38
N LEU A 9 -47.00 6.22 23.34
CA LEU A 9 -46.60 6.46 21.94
C LEU A 9 -46.06 7.87 21.71
N ALA A 10 -46.70 8.90 22.27
CA ALA A 10 -46.22 10.29 22.18
C ALA A 10 -44.85 10.45 22.85
N GLY A 11 -44.60 9.75 23.97
CA GLY A 11 -43.28 9.68 24.61
C GLY A 11 -42.22 9.07 23.68
N HIS A 12 -42.49 7.89 23.11
CA HIS A 12 -41.58 7.24 22.16
C HIS A 12 -41.31 8.11 20.91
N LEU A 13 -42.33 8.78 20.37
CA LEU A 13 -42.16 9.72 19.25
C LEU A 13 -41.21 10.86 19.62
N TYR A 14 -41.35 11.47 20.81
CA TYR A 14 -40.42 12.50 21.26
C TYR A 14 -38.99 11.98 21.41
N GLU A 15 -38.79 10.79 21.98
CA GLU A 15 -37.47 10.18 22.10
C GLU A 15 -36.84 9.90 20.72
N LEU A 16 -37.59 9.28 19.81
CA LEU A 16 -37.12 8.95 18.46
C LEU A 16 -36.82 10.20 17.62
N TRP A 17 -37.69 11.21 17.66
CA TRP A 17 -37.43 12.47 16.94
C TRP A 17 -36.23 13.24 17.48
N ASN A 18 -35.98 13.18 18.79
CA ASN A 18 -34.80 13.80 19.40
C ASN A 18 -33.52 13.01 19.10
N LEU A 19 -33.59 11.68 19.02
CA LEU A 19 -32.45 10.83 18.66
C LEU A 19 -32.08 10.94 17.17
N MET A 20 -33.08 11.10 16.30
CA MET A 20 -32.93 11.11 14.84
C MET A 20 -32.86 12.53 14.25
N ASP A 21 -32.82 13.57 15.08
CA ASP A 21 -32.87 14.99 14.67
C ASP A 21 -34.01 15.32 13.68
N THR A 22 -35.17 14.68 13.84
CA THR A 22 -36.31 14.79 12.90
C THR A 22 -36.75 16.25 12.75
N PRO A 23 -36.95 16.78 11.52
CA PRO A 23 -37.30 18.18 11.30
C PRO A 23 -38.68 18.54 11.87
N ILE A 24 -38.85 19.80 12.28
CA ILE A 24 -40.06 20.25 13.00
C ILE A 24 -41.32 20.16 12.14
N GLU A 25 -41.17 20.27 10.82
CA GLU A 25 -42.22 20.09 9.83
C GLU A 25 -42.80 18.66 9.89
N GLU A 26 -41.96 17.64 9.99
CA GLU A 26 -42.40 16.24 10.14
C GLU A 26 -43.04 16.00 11.51
N ARG A 27 -42.47 16.55 12.60
CA ARG A 27 -43.07 16.46 13.95
C ARG A 27 -44.46 17.10 14.02
N SER A 28 -44.67 18.21 13.30
CA SER A 28 -45.94 18.95 13.29
C SER A 28 -47.13 18.13 12.78
N LEU A 29 -46.88 17.13 11.91
CA LEU A 29 -47.91 16.22 11.41
C LEU A 29 -48.58 15.41 12.55
N PHE A 30 -47.89 15.24 13.68
CA PHE A 30 -48.33 14.50 14.86
C PHE A 30 -48.64 15.40 16.06
N GLU A 31 -48.89 16.70 15.84
CA GLU A 31 -49.28 17.64 16.90
C GLU A 31 -50.56 17.18 17.64
N HIS A 32 -51.48 16.54 16.92
CA HIS A 32 -52.73 15.98 17.46
C HIS A 32 -52.54 14.77 18.40
N VAL A 33 -51.42 14.05 18.28
CA VAL A 33 -51.01 12.96 19.19
C VAL A 33 -50.29 13.56 20.39
N THR A 34 -49.33 14.43 20.13
CA THR A 34 -48.38 14.96 21.12
C THR A 34 -49.00 15.98 22.08
N CYS A 35 -50.02 16.73 21.66
CA CYS A 35 -50.72 17.68 22.54
C CYS A 35 -51.43 17.01 23.73
N ASN A 36 -51.70 15.69 23.65
CA ASN A 36 -52.34 14.92 24.72
C ASN A 36 -51.34 14.20 25.65
N VAL A 37 -50.02 14.34 25.43
CA VAL A 37 -48.97 13.58 26.15
C VAL A 37 -49.01 13.76 27.67
N SER A 38 -49.43 14.95 28.14
CA SER A 38 -49.55 15.29 29.56
C SER A 38 -50.99 15.55 30.01
N ALA A 39 -51.98 15.35 29.13
CA ALA A 39 -53.37 15.69 29.42
C ALA A 39 -54.02 14.72 30.43
N ALA A 40 -54.79 15.27 31.37
CA ALA A 40 -55.66 14.48 32.23
C ALA A 40 -56.92 14.02 31.49
N VAL A 41 -57.60 12.98 32.01
CA VAL A 41 -58.77 12.36 31.37
C VAL A 41 -59.92 13.36 31.13
N ASP A 42 -60.06 14.33 32.04
CA ASP A 42 -61.03 15.41 32.02
C ASP A 42 -60.64 16.61 31.14
N GLU A 43 -59.37 16.73 30.75
CA GLU A 43 -58.86 17.77 29.85
C GLU A 43 -59.05 17.40 28.36
N VAL A 44 -59.13 16.10 28.04
CA VAL A 44 -59.36 15.58 26.68
C VAL A 44 -60.82 15.76 26.25
N THR A 45 -61.17 17.01 25.94
CA THR A 45 -62.54 17.44 25.62
C THR A 45 -62.86 17.40 24.11
N VAL A 46 -61.86 17.26 23.25
CA VAL A 46 -62.02 17.25 21.78
C VAL A 46 -62.61 15.92 21.30
N PRO A 47 -63.79 15.91 20.65
CA PRO A 47 -64.37 14.68 20.10
C PRO A 47 -63.45 14.04 19.07
N GLY A 48 -63.11 12.77 19.26
CA GLY A 48 -62.22 12.04 18.35
C GLY A 48 -60.74 12.07 18.72
N ALA A 49 -60.29 12.82 19.74
CA ALA A 49 -58.88 12.86 20.16
C ALA A 49 -58.30 11.50 20.61
N LEU A 50 -59.16 10.53 20.96
CA LEU A 50 -58.81 9.14 21.30
C LEU A 50 -59.43 8.13 20.33
N ALA A 51 -59.62 8.54 19.08
CA ALA A 51 -60.06 7.66 18.01
C ALA A 51 -58.97 6.63 17.67
N LEU A 52 -59.38 5.46 17.16
CA LEU A 52 -58.49 4.30 17.01
C LEU A 52 -57.50 4.48 15.86
N ASP A 53 -57.92 5.15 14.80
CA ASP A 53 -57.14 5.58 13.65
C ASP A 53 -55.97 6.51 14.03
N LEU A 54 -56.17 7.45 14.97
CA LEU A 54 -55.08 8.30 15.46
C LEU A 54 -54.04 7.54 16.29
N ILE A 55 -54.49 6.54 17.07
CA ILE A 55 -53.59 5.66 17.83
C ILE A 55 -52.83 4.75 16.86
N GLU A 56 -53.51 4.16 15.89
CA GLU A 56 -52.90 3.32 14.83
C GLU A 56 -51.88 4.12 14.00
N GLN A 57 -52.19 5.37 13.64
CA GLN A 57 -51.26 6.26 12.95
C GLN A 57 -50.00 6.57 13.79
N ALA A 58 -50.14 6.73 15.11
CA ALA A 58 -49.00 6.90 16.01
C ALA A 58 -48.16 5.63 16.17
N GLU A 59 -48.80 4.45 16.21
CA GLU A 59 -48.09 3.15 16.23
C GLU A 59 -47.27 2.95 14.96
N VAL A 60 -47.87 3.19 13.79
CA VAL A 60 -47.20 3.06 12.48
C VAL A 60 -46.02 4.03 12.34
N GLU A 61 -46.12 5.26 12.87
CA GLU A 61 -44.99 6.20 12.84
C GLU A 61 -43.86 5.80 13.79
N VAL A 62 -44.17 5.28 14.99
CA VAL A 62 -43.15 4.74 15.90
C VAL A 62 -42.43 3.55 15.24
N GLU A 63 -43.17 2.61 14.64
CA GLU A 63 -42.60 1.47 13.90
C GLU A 63 -41.71 1.94 12.74
N ARG A 64 -42.19 2.89 11.92
CA ARG A 64 -41.41 3.50 10.82
C ARG A 64 -40.14 4.19 11.29
N LEU A 65 -40.18 4.87 12.45
CA LEU A 65 -39.02 5.55 13.02
C LEU A 65 -38.02 4.55 13.63
N ASP A 66 -38.48 3.47 14.27
CA ASP A 66 -37.61 2.39 14.75
C ASP A 66 -36.97 1.61 13.59
N GLU A 67 -37.70 1.35 12.50
CA GLU A 67 -37.12 0.80 11.25
C GLU A 67 -36.06 1.73 10.66
N LEU A 68 -36.33 3.05 10.60
CA LEU A 68 -35.38 4.04 10.09
C LEU A 68 -34.13 4.14 10.97
N LYS A 69 -34.29 4.11 12.29
CA LYS A 69 -33.23 4.06 13.30
C LYS A 69 -32.38 2.80 13.17
N ALA A 70 -33.00 1.62 13.00
CA ALA A 70 -32.30 0.36 12.77
C ALA A 70 -31.54 0.36 11.42
N SER A 71 -32.14 0.92 10.37
CA SER A 71 -31.50 1.09 9.06
C SER A 71 -30.29 2.01 9.13
N LYS A 72 -30.42 3.17 9.81
CA LYS A 72 -29.30 4.10 10.05
C LYS A 72 -28.22 3.50 10.95
N MET A 73 -28.60 2.71 11.95
CA MET A 73 -27.66 1.97 12.80
C MET A 73 -26.81 1.00 11.97
N LYS A 74 -27.42 0.21 11.08
CA LYS A 74 -26.71 -0.69 10.16
C LYS A 74 -25.72 0.07 9.27
N GLU A 75 -26.14 1.19 8.68
CA GLU A 75 -25.29 2.04 7.83
C GLU A 75 -24.04 2.52 8.59
N ILE A 76 -24.21 3.05 9.81
CA ILE A 76 -23.11 3.59 10.63
C ILE A 76 -22.21 2.45 11.15
N ALA A 77 -22.80 1.35 11.62
CA ALA A 77 -22.05 0.21 12.15
C ALA A 77 -21.18 -0.46 11.06
N LEU A 78 -21.73 -0.69 9.86
CA LEU A 78 -20.96 -1.22 8.72
C LEU A 78 -19.86 -0.24 8.27
N LYS A 79 -20.11 1.08 8.31
CA LYS A 79 -19.08 2.08 8.02
C LYS A 79 -17.91 2.05 9.03
N LYS A 80 -18.22 1.92 10.34
CA LYS A 80 -17.21 1.74 11.39
C LYS A 80 -16.45 0.43 11.24
N GLN A 81 -17.14 -0.65 10.87
CA GLN A 81 -16.52 -1.94 10.56
C GLN A 81 -15.55 -1.84 9.38
N GLY A 82 -15.89 -1.08 8.33
CA GLY A 82 -14.97 -0.80 7.22
C GLY A 82 -13.72 -0.02 7.66
N GLU A 83 -13.85 1.01 8.50
CA GLU A 83 -12.70 1.73 9.07
C GLU A 83 -11.80 0.78 9.89
N LEU A 84 -12.40 -0.10 10.69
CA LEU A 84 -11.71 -1.10 11.48
C LEU A 84 -10.90 -2.07 10.58
N GLU A 85 -11.53 -2.59 9.54
CA GLU A 85 -10.92 -3.49 8.55
C GLU A 85 -9.75 -2.81 7.81
N GLU A 86 -9.91 -1.55 7.37
CA GLU A 86 -8.84 -0.78 6.75
C GLU A 86 -7.60 -0.68 7.66
N ILE A 87 -7.79 -0.42 8.96
CA ILE A 87 -6.68 -0.33 9.93
C ILE A 87 -5.94 -1.68 10.03
N TYR A 88 -6.69 -2.78 10.11
CA TYR A 88 -6.09 -4.12 10.24
C TYR A 88 -5.37 -4.57 8.97
N VAL A 89 -5.88 -4.24 7.78
CA VAL A 89 -5.17 -4.45 6.50
C VAL A 89 -3.84 -3.69 6.48
N HIS A 90 -3.82 -2.41 6.85
CA HIS A 90 -2.57 -1.63 6.94
C HIS A 90 -1.62 -2.13 8.04
N ALA A 91 -2.14 -2.81 9.06
CA ALA A 91 -1.37 -3.45 10.11
C ALA A 91 -0.91 -4.87 9.75
N HIS A 92 -1.26 -5.42 8.58
CA HIS A 92 -1.01 -6.82 8.20
C HIS A 92 -1.56 -7.85 9.20
N ILE A 93 -2.79 -7.60 9.68
CA ILE A 93 -3.55 -8.48 10.59
C ILE A 93 -4.72 -9.07 9.80
N GLU A 94 -4.82 -10.39 9.80
CA GLU A 94 -5.88 -11.13 9.10
C GLU A 94 -7.17 -11.20 9.93
N ILE A 95 -8.31 -10.90 9.31
CA ILE A 95 -9.64 -10.89 9.95
C ILE A 95 -10.69 -11.42 8.99
N ASP A 96 -11.63 -12.19 9.53
CA ASP A 96 -12.85 -12.59 8.83
C ASP A 96 -13.87 -11.43 8.80
N SER A 97 -13.75 -10.60 7.76
CA SER A 97 -14.68 -9.48 7.48
C SER A 97 -16.13 -9.95 7.35
N VAL A 98 -16.36 -11.13 6.76
CA VAL A 98 -17.73 -11.65 6.54
C VAL A 98 -18.36 -12.00 7.89
N ALA A 99 -17.67 -12.78 8.72
CA ALA A 99 -18.17 -13.11 10.06
C ALA A 99 -18.34 -11.87 10.96
N ALA A 100 -17.50 -10.84 10.80
CA ALA A 100 -17.65 -9.59 11.53
C ALA A 100 -18.90 -8.79 11.10
N GLN A 101 -19.18 -8.70 9.79
CA GLN A 101 -20.37 -8.05 9.25
C GLN A 101 -21.66 -8.83 9.60
N GLU A 102 -21.64 -10.17 9.47
CA GLU A 102 -22.76 -11.04 9.88
C GLU A 102 -23.07 -10.87 11.37
N LYS A 103 -22.03 -10.78 12.22
CA LYS A 103 -22.19 -10.51 13.66
C LYS A 103 -22.86 -9.15 13.90
N ILE A 104 -22.48 -8.09 13.19
CA ILE A 104 -23.13 -6.78 13.31
C ILE A 104 -24.62 -6.85 12.91
N MET A 105 -24.93 -7.52 11.79
CA MET A 105 -26.32 -7.69 11.34
C MET A 105 -27.15 -8.44 12.37
N ALA A 106 -26.65 -9.58 12.87
CA ALA A 106 -27.32 -10.40 13.87
C ALA A 106 -27.56 -9.71 15.23
N LEU A 107 -26.80 -8.64 15.53
CA LEU A 107 -26.99 -7.82 16.73
C LEU A 107 -28.07 -6.75 16.55
N ILE A 108 -28.27 -6.23 15.33
CA ILE A 108 -29.22 -5.14 15.03
C ILE A 108 -30.59 -5.69 14.62
N ASP A 109 -30.65 -6.75 13.80
CA ASP A 109 -31.89 -7.33 13.28
C ASP A 109 -32.94 -7.74 14.34
N PRO A 110 -32.58 -8.32 15.52
CA PRO A 110 -33.56 -8.64 16.55
C PRO A 110 -33.94 -7.44 17.44
N GLY A 111 -33.41 -6.23 17.19
CA GLY A 111 -33.64 -5.04 18.02
C GLY A 111 -33.13 -5.18 19.47
N ASN A 112 -32.29 -6.18 19.74
CA ASN A 112 -31.96 -6.65 21.09
C ASN A 112 -30.85 -5.83 21.79
N ILE A 113 -30.25 -4.85 21.10
CA ILE A 113 -29.09 -4.09 21.58
C ILE A 113 -29.33 -2.60 21.40
N GLU A 114 -28.88 -1.84 22.40
CA GLU A 114 -28.98 -0.40 22.43
C GLU A 114 -28.03 0.23 21.38
N PRO A 115 -28.54 1.08 20.46
CA PRO A 115 -27.78 1.82 19.46
C PRO A 115 -26.42 2.37 19.93
N SER A 116 -26.41 3.05 21.07
CA SER A 116 -25.21 3.76 21.54
C SER A 116 -24.14 2.80 22.03
N GLU A 117 -24.52 1.73 22.75
CA GLU A 117 -23.63 0.66 23.20
C GLU A 117 -22.91 -0.01 22.02
N LEU A 118 -23.63 -0.38 20.94
CA LEU A 118 -23.02 -1.01 19.76
C LEU A 118 -22.00 -0.08 19.09
N LEU A 119 -22.35 1.19 18.88
CA LEU A 119 -21.44 2.15 18.25
C LEU A 119 -20.22 2.47 19.13
N ALA A 120 -20.42 2.61 20.44
CA ALA A 120 -19.33 2.80 21.41
C ALA A 120 -18.40 1.58 21.45
N ASN A 121 -18.93 0.36 21.33
CA ASN A 121 -18.14 -0.86 21.24
C ASN A 121 -17.26 -0.86 19.98
N LEU A 122 -17.83 -0.52 18.81
CA LEU A 122 -17.07 -0.39 17.56
C LEU A 122 -16.00 0.72 17.63
N ASP A 123 -16.31 1.86 18.26
CA ASP A 123 -15.31 2.93 18.47
C ASP A 123 -14.15 2.48 19.39
N ASN A 124 -14.44 1.70 20.42
CA ASN A 124 -13.41 1.11 21.28
C ASN A 124 -12.55 0.08 20.52
N GLN A 125 -13.15 -0.73 19.63
CA GLN A 125 -12.40 -1.64 18.76
C GLN A 125 -11.49 -0.87 17.79
N ILE A 126 -11.99 0.20 17.16
CA ILE A 126 -11.21 1.09 16.29
C ILE A 126 -10.05 1.74 17.04
N ALA A 127 -10.27 2.23 18.27
CA ALA A 127 -9.23 2.80 19.10
C ALA A 127 -8.13 1.77 19.42
N THR A 128 -8.52 0.55 19.80
CA THR A 128 -7.61 -0.56 20.08
C THR A 128 -6.82 -0.97 18.83
N ALA A 129 -7.46 -1.07 17.66
CA ALA A 129 -6.80 -1.37 16.39
C ALA A 129 -5.80 -0.28 15.98
N LYS A 130 -6.07 0.99 16.27
CA LYS A 130 -5.13 2.11 16.03
C LYS A 130 -3.90 2.00 16.92
N GLU A 131 -4.06 1.66 18.20
CA GLU A 131 -2.94 1.39 19.11
C GLU A 131 -2.11 0.18 18.65
N GLU A 132 -2.80 -0.89 18.22
CA GLU A 132 -2.18 -2.10 17.67
C GLU A 132 -1.31 -1.80 16.44
N ALA A 133 -1.88 -1.08 15.46
CA ALA A 133 -1.18 -0.65 14.25
C ALA A 133 0.04 0.23 14.57
N LEU A 134 -0.08 1.15 15.54
CA LEU A 134 1.05 1.96 16.00
C LEU A 134 2.16 1.11 16.64
N SER A 135 1.81 0.08 17.42
CA SER A 135 2.79 -0.83 18.03
C SER A 135 3.56 -1.65 16.98
N ARG A 136 2.89 -2.07 15.90
CA ARG A 136 3.44 -2.90 14.82
C ARG A 136 4.26 -2.07 13.81
N LYS A 137 3.99 -0.77 13.71
CA LYS A 137 4.57 0.15 12.70
C LYS A 137 6.08 0.02 12.50
N ASP A 138 6.88 0.09 13.57
CA ASP A 138 8.35 0.10 13.44
C ASP A 138 8.90 -1.25 12.92
N ILE A 139 8.19 -2.37 13.19
CA ILE A 139 8.49 -3.69 12.62
C ILE A 139 8.07 -3.72 11.15
N LEU A 140 6.84 -3.32 10.82
CA LEU A 140 6.31 -3.31 9.45
C LEU A 140 7.15 -2.45 8.50
N GLU A 141 7.58 -1.26 8.91
CA GLU A 141 8.50 -0.43 8.11
C GLU A 141 9.88 -1.11 7.87
N LYS A 142 10.26 -2.12 8.67
CA LYS A 142 11.48 -2.92 8.43
C LYS A 142 11.19 -4.15 7.57
N VAL A 143 10.01 -4.74 7.67
CA VAL A 143 9.54 -5.77 6.73
C VAL A 143 9.51 -5.18 5.32
N GLU A 144 8.91 -4.01 5.12
CA GLU A 144 8.90 -3.29 3.83
C GLU A 144 10.32 -3.09 3.27
N ARG A 145 11.22 -2.49 4.07
CA ARG A 145 12.63 -2.27 3.68
C ARG A 145 13.38 -3.57 3.38
N TRP A 146 13.05 -4.66 4.07
CA TRP A 146 13.64 -5.98 3.85
C TRP A 146 13.13 -6.60 2.55
N MET A 147 11.81 -6.59 2.31
CA MET A 147 11.21 -7.07 1.06
C MET A 147 11.80 -6.31 -0.15
N SER A 148 11.84 -4.98 -0.13
CA SER A 148 12.46 -4.20 -1.22
C SER A 148 13.96 -4.49 -1.40
N ALA A 149 14.68 -4.83 -0.33
CA ALA A 149 16.09 -5.24 -0.44
C ALA A 149 16.23 -6.63 -1.07
N CYS A 150 15.33 -7.56 -0.77
CA CYS A 150 15.23 -8.88 -1.41
C CYS A 150 14.81 -8.80 -2.90
N GLU A 151 13.96 -7.85 -3.27
CA GLU A 151 13.62 -7.55 -4.67
C GLU A 151 14.85 -7.06 -5.46
N GLU A 152 15.63 -6.12 -4.89
CA GLU A 152 16.88 -5.68 -5.49
C GLU A 152 17.97 -6.77 -5.47
N GLU A 153 17.96 -7.71 -4.51
CA GLU A 153 18.79 -8.92 -4.52
C GLU A 153 18.47 -9.78 -5.75
N SER A 154 17.20 -10.12 -5.93
CA SER A 154 16.72 -10.93 -7.06
C SER A 154 17.03 -10.27 -8.41
N TRP A 155 16.71 -8.98 -8.55
CA TRP A 155 17.04 -8.20 -9.76
C TRP A 155 18.55 -8.19 -10.06
N LEU A 156 19.39 -8.08 -9.03
CA LEU A 156 20.84 -8.14 -9.17
C LEU A 156 21.32 -9.54 -9.56
N GLU A 157 20.71 -10.61 -9.07
CA GLU A 157 21.04 -11.98 -9.51
C GLU A 157 20.78 -12.16 -11.01
N ASP A 158 19.60 -11.75 -11.49
CA ASP A 158 19.25 -11.84 -12.91
C ASP A 158 20.14 -10.95 -13.79
N TYR A 159 20.43 -9.72 -13.35
CA TYR A 159 21.41 -8.85 -14.03
C TYR A 159 22.83 -9.44 -14.03
N ASN A 160 23.19 -10.32 -13.09
CA ASN A 160 24.46 -11.03 -13.10
C ASN A 160 24.46 -12.28 -14.01
N ARG A 161 23.30 -12.86 -14.31
CA ARG A 161 23.12 -13.98 -15.25
C ARG A 161 23.10 -13.54 -16.72
N ASP A 162 22.70 -12.31 -17.01
CA ASP A 162 22.66 -11.77 -18.39
C ASP A 162 24.05 -11.63 -19.01
N GLU A 163 24.35 -12.46 -20.01
CA GLU A 163 25.60 -12.40 -20.78
C GLU A 163 25.74 -11.09 -21.58
N ASN A 164 24.63 -10.46 -21.96
CA ASN A 164 24.59 -9.23 -22.76
C ASN A 164 24.70 -7.95 -21.92
N ARG A 165 24.81 -8.05 -20.60
CA ARG A 165 24.79 -6.91 -19.65
C ARG A 165 25.83 -5.82 -19.86
N TYR A 166 26.91 -6.12 -20.60
CA TYR A 166 28.00 -5.20 -20.94
C TYR A 166 27.99 -4.74 -22.39
N ASN A 167 27.02 -5.16 -23.21
CA ASN A 167 26.87 -4.62 -24.56
C ASN A 167 26.64 -3.11 -24.48
N SER A 168 27.23 -2.35 -25.43
CA SER A 168 27.19 -0.88 -25.48
C SER A 168 25.83 -0.29 -25.86
N SER A 169 24.75 -0.93 -25.43
CA SER A 169 23.37 -0.49 -25.60
C SER A 169 23.08 0.76 -24.75
N ARG A 170 22.15 1.58 -25.24
CA ARG A 170 21.75 2.85 -24.62
C ARG A 170 21.02 2.58 -23.30
N GLY A 171 21.77 2.50 -22.20
CA GLY A 171 21.25 2.23 -20.86
C GLY A 171 22.21 1.46 -19.94
N ALA A 172 23.20 0.76 -20.49
CA ALA A 172 24.10 -0.12 -19.73
C ALA A 172 24.75 0.55 -18.49
N HIS A 173 25.20 1.80 -18.62
CA HIS A 173 25.78 2.57 -17.49
C HIS A 173 24.77 2.92 -16.38
N LEU A 174 23.46 3.02 -16.68
CA LEU A 174 22.43 3.20 -15.66
C LEU A 174 22.15 1.88 -14.91
N ASN A 175 22.08 0.77 -15.64
CA ASN A 175 21.92 -0.57 -15.06
C ASN A 175 23.12 -0.92 -14.17
N LEU A 176 24.35 -0.62 -14.62
CA LEU A 176 25.56 -0.78 -13.81
C LEU A 176 25.49 0.06 -12.52
N LYS A 177 25.03 1.31 -12.60
CA LYS A 177 24.82 2.15 -11.39
C LYS A 177 23.74 1.60 -10.45
N ARG A 178 22.67 0.97 -10.96
CA ARG A 178 21.69 0.27 -10.12
C ARG A 178 22.33 -0.96 -9.49
N ALA A 179 23.10 -1.74 -10.24
CA ALA A 179 23.79 -2.93 -9.74
C ALA A 179 24.77 -2.62 -8.59
N GLU A 180 25.54 -1.52 -8.66
CA GLU A 180 26.39 -1.11 -7.53
C GLU A 180 25.56 -0.70 -6.30
N LYS A 181 24.42 -0.02 -6.48
CA LYS A 181 23.50 0.29 -5.37
C LYS A 181 22.88 -0.97 -4.76
N ALA A 182 22.42 -1.90 -5.60
CA ALA A 182 21.84 -3.17 -5.18
C ALA A 182 22.84 -4.00 -4.38
N ARG A 183 24.12 -4.08 -4.80
CA ARG A 183 25.19 -4.76 -4.02
C ARG A 183 25.33 -4.20 -2.61
N ILE A 184 25.25 -2.87 -2.45
CA ILE A 184 25.31 -2.21 -1.14
C ILE A 184 24.08 -2.55 -0.28
N LEU A 185 22.89 -2.69 -0.88
CA LEU A 185 21.68 -3.14 -0.19
C LEU A 185 21.78 -4.61 0.22
N VAL A 186 22.15 -5.51 -0.70
CA VAL A 186 22.33 -6.95 -0.44
C VAL A 186 23.31 -7.20 0.70
N THR A 187 24.44 -6.47 0.73
CA THR A 187 25.43 -6.56 1.81
C THR A 187 24.86 -6.19 3.20
N LYS A 188 23.76 -5.42 3.25
CA LYS A 188 23.08 -4.99 4.48
C LYS A 188 21.89 -5.87 4.87
N ILE A 189 21.38 -6.74 3.99
CA ILE A 189 20.23 -7.60 4.29
C ILE A 189 20.45 -8.43 5.57
N PRO A 190 21.61 -9.06 5.83
CA PRO A 190 21.80 -9.86 7.04
C PRO A 190 21.56 -9.05 8.33
N ALA A 191 22.17 -7.87 8.44
CA ALA A 191 22.00 -7.00 9.61
C ALA A 191 20.57 -6.44 9.74
N LEU A 192 19.85 -6.29 8.62
CA LEU A 192 18.43 -5.91 8.63
C LEU A 192 17.54 -7.05 9.14
N VAL A 193 17.81 -8.29 8.72
CA VAL A 193 17.14 -9.51 9.23
C VAL A 193 17.43 -9.68 10.72
N ASP A 194 18.68 -9.57 11.16
CA ASP A 194 19.06 -9.66 12.58
C ASP A 194 18.29 -8.62 13.43
N THR A 195 18.23 -7.38 12.94
CA THR A 195 17.48 -6.28 13.58
C THR A 195 15.99 -6.57 13.64
N LEU A 196 15.42 -7.16 12.58
CA LEU A 196 14.01 -7.50 12.48
C LEU A 196 13.67 -8.64 13.44
N VAL A 197 14.47 -9.72 13.47
CA VAL A 197 14.32 -10.82 14.44
C VAL A 197 14.37 -10.31 15.88
N LEU A 198 15.35 -9.46 16.22
CA LEU A 198 15.47 -8.89 17.58
C LEU A 198 14.24 -8.06 17.98
N LYS A 199 13.74 -7.21 17.07
CA LYS A 199 12.57 -6.36 17.36
C LYS A 199 11.27 -7.16 17.42
N THR A 200 11.10 -8.14 16.55
CA THR A 200 9.94 -9.03 16.56
C THR A 200 9.91 -9.82 17.87
N ARG A 201 11.03 -10.45 18.28
CA ARG A 201 11.11 -11.16 19.56
C ARG A 201 10.78 -10.28 20.77
N ALA A 202 11.33 -9.07 20.82
CA ALA A 202 11.01 -8.13 21.91
C ALA A 202 9.51 -7.80 21.97
N TRP A 203 8.87 -7.56 20.82
CA TRP A 203 7.43 -7.30 20.74
C TRP A 203 6.59 -8.53 21.14
N GLU A 204 7.01 -9.73 20.75
CA GLU A 204 6.34 -10.99 21.13
C GLU A 204 6.48 -11.28 22.63
N GLU A 205 7.66 -11.04 23.21
CA GLU A 205 7.97 -11.20 24.63
C GLU A 205 7.18 -10.20 25.50
N ASP A 206 7.12 -8.92 25.10
CA ASP A 206 6.37 -7.88 25.81
C ASP A 206 4.84 -8.12 25.83
N ARG A 207 4.31 -8.82 24.81
CA ARG A 207 2.86 -8.98 24.59
C ARG A 207 2.34 -10.40 24.81
N GLY A 208 3.22 -11.41 24.85
CA GLY A 208 2.83 -12.82 24.98
C GLY A 208 2.10 -13.39 23.76
N LEU A 209 2.24 -12.76 22.59
CA LEU A 209 1.55 -13.10 21.34
C LEU A 209 2.55 -13.18 20.19
N SER A 210 2.36 -14.12 19.26
CA SER A 210 3.18 -14.23 18.05
C SER A 210 2.89 -13.09 17.07
N PHE A 211 3.93 -12.46 16.53
CA PHE A 211 3.80 -11.45 15.49
C PHE A 211 3.56 -12.14 14.14
N THR A 212 2.32 -12.11 13.67
CA THR A 212 1.98 -12.51 12.30
C THR A 212 2.09 -11.34 11.33
N TYR A 213 2.32 -11.64 10.06
CA TYR A 213 2.24 -10.75 8.91
C TYR A 213 1.39 -11.49 7.87
N ASP A 214 0.20 -10.95 7.55
CA ASP A 214 -0.78 -11.58 6.63
C ASP A 214 -1.03 -13.08 6.97
N GLY A 215 -1.30 -13.34 8.26
CA GLY A 215 -1.56 -14.69 8.79
C GLY A 215 -0.31 -15.53 9.12
N VAL A 216 0.86 -15.20 8.57
CA VAL A 216 2.10 -16.01 8.72
C VAL A 216 2.98 -15.46 9.84
N PRO A 217 3.52 -16.28 10.78
CA PRO A 217 4.47 -15.80 11.79
C PRO A 217 5.75 -15.22 11.17
N LEU A 218 6.05 -13.96 11.49
CA LEU A 218 7.14 -13.22 10.85
C LEU A 218 8.52 -13.85 11.12
N LEU A 219 8.74 -14.40 12.31
CA LEU A 219 10.00 -15.11 12.60
C LEU A 219 10.20 -16.34 11.69
N ALA A 220 9.13 -17.08 11.38
CA ALA A 220 9.21 -18.24 10.49
C ALA A 220 9.57 -17.83 9.05
N MET A 221 9.02 -16.72 8.55
CA MET A 221 9.39 -16.14 7.25
C MET A 221 10.87 -15.76 7.17
N LEU A 222 11.43 -15.25 8.27
CA LEU A 222 12.85 -14.84 8.35
C LEU A 222 13.78 -16.05 8.45
N ASP A 223 13.38 -17.09 9.18
CA ASP A 223 14.11 -18.36 9.24
C ASP A 223 14.11 -19.06 7.86
N GLU A 224 12.97 -19.09 7.15
CA GLU A 224 12.89 -19.63 5.78
C GLU A 224 13.78 -18.83 4.81
N TYR A 225 13.76 -17.50 4.88
CA TYR A 225 14.67 -16.67 4.09
C TYR A 225 16.15 -16.95 4.39
N ALA A 226 16.51 -17.13 5.66
CA ALA A 226 17.88 -17.43 6.06
C ALA A 226 18.37 -18.76 5.48
N LEU A 227 17.52 -19.81 5.49
CA LEU A 227 17.79 -21.09 4.84
C LEU A 227 17.96 -20.94 3.32
N LEU A 228 16.99 -20.28 2.66
CA LEU A 228 17.05 -20.04 1.21
C LEU A 228 18.30 -19.25 0.77
N ARG A 229 18.76 -18.29 1.59
CA ARG A 229 19.98 -17.51 1.29
C ARG A 229 21.25 -18.34 1.51
N HIS A 230 21.29 -19.19 2.54
CA HIS A 230 22.37 -20.15 2.75
C HIS A 230 22.51 -21.11 1.55
N ASP A 231 21.39 -21.73 1.12
CA ASP A 231 21.40 -22.70 0.01
C ASP A 231 21.86 -22.06 -1.31
N ARG A 232 21.43 -20.82 -1.60
CA ARG A 232 21.94 -20.06 -2.75
C ARG A 232 23.45 -19.82 -2.68
N GLU A 233 24.01 -19.58 -1.50
CA GLU A 233 25.45 -19.39 -1.32
C GLU A 233 26.23 -20.71 -1.46
N GLU A 234 25.67 -21.81 -0.97
CA GLU A 234 26.24 -23.15 -1.11
C GLU A 234 26.25 -23.62 -2.57
N GLU A 235 25.16 -23.44 -3.32
CA GLU A 235 25.13 -23.74 -4.76
C GLU A 235 26.09 -22.85 -5.56
N LYS A 236 26.17 -21.55 -5.25
CA LYS A 236 27.21 -20.66 -5.82
C LYS A 236 28.62 -21.12 -5.46
N ARG A 237 28.85 -21.79 -4.32
CA ARG A 237 30.14 -22.39 -3.95
C ARG A 237 30.41 -23.66 -4.74
N LYS A 238 29.47 -24.62 -4.78
CA LYS A 238 29.56 -25.87 -5.57
C LYS A 238 29.88 -25.58 -7.03
N MET A 239 29.17 -24.65 -7.67
CA MET A 239 29.42 -24.26 -9.07
C MET A 239 30.82 -23.68 -9.30
N ARG A 240 31.36 -22.92 -8.34
CA ARG A 240 32.74 -22.40 -8.41
C ARG A 240 33.78 -23.51 -8.25
N ASP A 241 33.55 -24.47 -7.36
CA ASP A 241 34.49 -25.55 -7.09
C ASP A 241 34.43 -26.65 -8.18
N GLN A 242 33.27 -26.91 -8.78
CA GLN A 242 33.13 -27.74 -9.97
C GLN A 242 33.85 -27.12 -11.17
N LYS A 243 33.75 -25.79 -11.39
CA LYS A 243 34.46 -25.10 -12.47
C LYS A 243 35.98 -25.20 -12.33
N LYS A 244 36.53 -25.05 -11.12
CA LYS A 244 37.97 -25.27 -10.85
C LYS A 244 38.41 -26.70 -11.13
N SER A 245 37.58 -27.68 -10.76
CA SER A 245 37.87 -29.10 -10.98
C SER A 245 37.88 -29.46 -12.47
N ASN A 246 37.03 -28.82 -13.26
CA ASN A 246 36.97 -29.00 -14.71
C ASN A 246 38.17 -28.34 -15.44
N ASP A 247 38.62 -27.16 -14.99
CA ASP A 247 39.88 -26.55 -15.48
C ASP A 247 41.09 -27.47 -15.21
N LEU A 248 41.22 -27.99 -13.98
CA LEU A 248 42.31 -28.91 -13.61
C LEU A 248 42.29 -30.24 -14.39
N GLY A 249 41.11 -30.76 -14.73
CA GLY A 249 40.97 -31.90 -15.63
C GLY A 249 41.44 -31.60 -17.06
N THR A 250 41.15 -30.39 -17.55
CA THR A 250 41.57 -29.91 -18.88
C THR A 250 43.10 -29.75 -18.95
N GLU A 251 43.73 -29.24 -17.89
CA GLU A 251 45.20 -29.20 -17.80
C GLU A 251 45.83 -30.59 -17.80
N GLN A 252 45.18 -31.59 -17.16
CA GLN A 252 45.64 -32.98 -17.22
C GLN A 252 45.54 -33.58 -18.64
N GLU A 253 44.47 -33.35 -19.40
CA GLU A 253 44.37 -33.81 -20.80
C GLU A 253 45.40 -33.14 -21.72
N VAL A 254 45.71 -31.86 -21.52
CA VAL A 254 46.75 -31.14 -22.28
C VAL A 254 48.15 -31.73 -21.98
N VAL A 255 48.40 -32.13 -20.73
CA VAL A 255 49.66 -32.82 -20.34
C VAL A 255 49.72 -34.24 -20.91
N PHE A 256 48.62 -35.01 -20.91
CA PHE A 256 48.60 -36.35 -21.49
C PHE A 256 48.68 -36.38 -23.02
N SER A 257 48.35 -35.29 -23.71
CA SER A 257 48.49 -35.14 -25.17
C SER A 257 49.93 -34.87 -25.64
N SER A 258 50.88 -34.68 -24.73
CA SER A 258 52.28 -34.35 -25.05
C SER A 258 53.24 -35.53 -24.82
N ARG A 259 53.33 -36.48 -25.78
CA ARG A 259 54.38 -37.53 -25.78
C ARG A 259 55.41 -37.34 -26.93
N PRO A 260 56.71 -37.54 -26.69
CA PRO A 260 57.77 -37.21 -27.67
C PRO A 260 58.28 -38.43 -28.49
N GLY A 261 58.78 -38.20 -29.72
CA GLY A 261 59.42 -39.21 -30.57
C GLY A 261 60.20 -38.65 -31.77
N LEU A 262 61.39 -39.23 -32.04
CA LEU A 262 62.41 -38.85 -33.04
C LEU A 262 62.31 -39.75 -34.30
N SER A 263 62.90 -39.55 -35.49
CA SER A 263 63.60 -38.51 -36.31
C SER A 263 63.92 -39.19 -37.69
N PRO A 264 64.85 -38.79 -38.62
CA PRO A 264 65.65 -37.56 -38.86
C PRO A 264 65.55 -37.03 -40.33
N GLY A 265 66.42 -36.07 -40.74
CA GLY A 265 66.69 -35.77 -42.17
C GLY A 265 67.20 -34.34 -42.50
N ARG A 266 68.46 -34.20 -42.96
CA ARG A 266 69.11 -32.96 -43.47
C ARG A 266 69.75 -33.27 -44.85
N PRO A 267 70.05 -32.32 -45.78
CA PRO A 267 71.06 -31.23 -45.67
C PRO A 267 70.56 -29.84 -46.18
N LEU A 268 70.99 -28.67 -45.66
CA LEU A 268 72.21 -27.86 -45.92
C LEU A 268 72.41 -27.23 -47.34
N GLY A 269 72.36 -25.89 -47.43
CA GLY A 269 72.78 -25.06 -48.58
C GLY A 269 72.54 -23.55 -48.34
N PRO A 270 73.32 -22.59 -48.91
CA PRO A 270 74.16 -21.74 -48.04
C PRO A 270 73.98 -20.20 -48.07
N LYS A 271 74.43 -19.57 -46.95
CA LYS A 271 74.93 -18.19 -46.72
C LYS A 271 74.79 -17.09 -47.81
N LYS A 272 74.40 -15.88 -47.36
CA LYS A 272 75.27 -14.67 -47.36
C LYS A 272 75.06 -13.79 -46.11
N VAL A 273 76.00 -12.87 -45.87
CA VAL A 273 76.25 -12.07 -44.64
C VAL A 273 76.43 -10.58 -45.01
N VAL A 274 76.49 -9.69 -44.01
CA VAL A 274 76.75 -8.21 -44.00
C VAL A 274 75.46 -7.40 -43.81
N GLY A 275 75.35 -6.39 -42.91
CA GLY A 275 76.27 -5.83 -41.89
C GLY A 275 75.59 -4.65 -41.14
N PRO A 276 76.11 -4.14 -39.99
CA PRO A 276 75.30 -3.32 -39.05
C PRO A 276 75.71 -1.83 -38.88
N ARG A 277 74.95 -1.09 -38.04
CA ARG A 277 75.07 0.32 -37.52
C ARG A 277 74.27 1.41 -38.31
N ALA A 278 73.86 2.56 -37.74
CA ALA A 278 74.14 3.16 -36.41
C ALA A 278 73.00 4.07 -35.85
N ASN A 279 73.01 4.24 -34.52
CA ASN A 279 72.65 5.39 -33.66
C ASN A 279 71.72 6.55 -34.11
N GLY A 280 70.78 6.87 -33.20
CA GLY A 280 70.49 8.23 -32.70
C GLY A 280 69.61 9.16 -33.56
N GLY A 281 68.78 10.05 -33.01
CA GLY A 281 68.45 10.33 -31.60
C GLY A 281 67.76 11.70 -31.43
N ALA A 282 67.19 11.96 -30.25
CA ALA A 282 66.72 13.25 -29.71
C ALA A 282 65.40 13.90 -30.22
N ASN A 283 64.46 14.00 -29.27
CA ASN A 283 63.56 15.13 -28.92
C ASN A 283 62.64 15.82 -29.94
N GLY A 284 61.39 16.09 -29.47
CA GLY A 284 60.61 17.22 -30.00
C GLY A 284 59.09 17.21 -29.77
N THR A 285 58.59 17.23 -28.53
CA THR A 285 57.23 17.79 -28.27
C THR A 285 57.30 19.31 -28.29
N PRO A 286 56.28 20.02 -28.81
CA PRO A 286 55.25 20.52 -27.87
C PRO A 286 53.82 20.64 -28.43
N ASN A 287 52.87 20.79 -27.51
CA ASN A 287 51.46 21.13 -27.74
C ASN A 287 51.24 22.32 -28.69
N ARG A 288 50.13 22.28 -29.46
CA ARG A 288 49.33 23.50 -29.67
C ARG A 288 47.83 23.20 -29.80
N ARG A 289 47.07 23.76 -28.85
CA ARG A 289 45.61 23.81 -28.77
C ARG A 289 45.11 25.03 -29.53
N LEU A 290 44.19 24.90 -30.49
CA LEU A 290 43.38 26.02 -30.98
C LEU A 290 41.94 25.60 -31.30
N SER A 291 41.02 26.50 -30.96
CA SER A 291 39.61 26.55 -31.37
C SER A 291 39.48 27.64 -32.43
N LEU A 292 38.50 27.57 -33.36
CA LEU A 292 37.40 28.56 -33.43
C LEU A 292 36.44 28.31 -34.62
N ASN A 293 35.18 28.05 -34.28
CA ASN A 293 33.89 28.47 -34.89
C ASN A 293 33.80 29.06 -36.33
N SER A 294 32.80 28.59 -37.12
CA SER A 294 32.01 29.46 -38.03
C SER A 294 30.60 28.92 -38.34
N ASN A 295 29.63 29.84 -38.52
CA ASN A 295 28.20 29.65 -38.84
C ASN A 295 27.92 28.69 -40.03
N GLY A 296 26.81 27.97 -40.18
CA GLY A 296 25.42 28.19 -39.76
C GLY A 296 24.50 28.44 -40.98
N SER A 297 23.49 27.59 -41.22
CA SER A 297 22.20 27.95 -41.88
C SER A 297 21.18 26.80 -41.92
N ARG A 298 19.91 27.15 -42.18
CA ARG A 298 18.70 26.34 -41.97
C ARG A 298 18.23 25.64 -43.26
N SER A 299 17.52 24.52 -43.14
CA SER A 299 16.44 24.16 -44.08
C SER A 299 15.33 23.35 -43.39
N MET A 300 14.10 23.49 -43.89
CA MET A 300 12.88 22.80 -43.42
C MET A 300 12.56 21.63 -44.37
N GLY A 301 11.91 20.57 -43.88
CA GLY A 301 11.55 19.43 -44.73
C GLY A 301 10.65 18.35 -44.11
N LYS A 302 9.36 18.68 -43.94
CA LYS A 302 8.14 17.81 -43.96
C LYS A 302 8.17 16.32 -43.49
N ASP A 303 7.25 16.06 -42.55
CA ASP A 303 6.28 14.95 -42.50
C ASP A 303 6.66 13.52 -42.97
N THR A 304 6.53 12.55 -42.06
CA THR A 304 5.69 11.37 -42.34
C THR A 304 5.15 10.70 -41.08
N LYS A 305 3.84 10.49 -41.05
CA LYS A 305 3.06 9.82 -40.01
C LYS A 305 3.25 8.30 -40.05
N ARG A 306 3.46 7.66 -38.88
CA ARG A 306 2.93 6.32 -38.59
C ARG A 306 2.78 6.12 -37.08
N GLU A 307 1.60 5.67 -36.67
CA GLU A 307 1.28 5.30 -35.30
C GLU A 307 1.98 4.00 -34.89
N ASN A 308 2.33 3.89 -33.61
CA ASN A 308 2.01 2.69 -32.84
C ASN A 308 2.00 3.02 -31.34
N ARG A 309 0.88 2.75 -30.67
CA ARG A 309 0.67 2.89 -29.23
C ARG A 309 0.05 1.57 -28.76
N PRO A 310 0.40 1.07 -27.57
CA PRO A 310 -0.58 0.49 -26.68
C PRO A 310 -0.84 1.44 -25.52
N ALA A 311 -2.10 1.51 -25.07
CA ALA A 311 -2.53 2.40 -24.00
C ALA A 311 -2.59 1.65 -22.66
N ALA A 312 -2.35 2.38 -21.57
CA ALA A 312 -2.84 2.06 -20.24
C ALA A 312 -3.77 3.21 -19.81
N PRO A 313 -4.89 2.94 -19.11
CA PRO A 313 -5.86 3.96 -18.72
C PRO A 313 -5.58 4.52 -17.33
N VAL A 314 -5.92 5.79 -17.08
CA VAL A 314 -6.64 6.19 -15.85
C VAL A 314 -7.36 7.52 -16.05
N ASN A 315 -8.49 7.64 -15.35
CA ASN A 315 -9.40 8.77 -15.35
C ASN A 315 -8.77 10.05 -14.79
N PHE A 316 -9.26 11.20 -15.23
CA PHE A 316 -9.25 12.42 -14.43
C PHE A 316 -10.58 13.15 -14.62
N SER A 317 -11.39 13.19 -13.57
CA SER A 317 -12.69 13.88 -13.59
C SER A 317 -12.48 15.39 -13.62
N SER A 318 -13.10 16.06 -14.59
CA SER A 318 -13.05 17.51 -14.72
C SER A 318 -13.95 18.20 -13.70
N ILE A 319 -13.37 18.98 -12.79
CA ILE A 319 -14.12 19.92 -11.97
C ILE A 319 -14.57 21.08 -12.86
N SER A 320 -15.87 21.22 -13.05
CA SER A 320 -16.48 22.33 -13.78
C SER A 320 -16.33 23.64 -13.01
N LYS A 321 -15.79 24.66 -13.69
CA LYS A 321 -15.92 26.06 -13.27
C LYS A 321 -17.30 26.57 -13.68
N GLU A 322 -18.10 27.00 -12.72
CA GLU A 322 -19.13 28.02 -12.95
C GLU A 322 -18.98 29.14 -11.93
N ASN A 323 -19.07 30.39 -12.37
CA ASN A 323 -19.10 31.55 -11.50
C ASN A 323 -19.63 32.78 -12.26
N ALA A 324 -20.95 33.03 -12.14
CA ALA A 324 -21.65 34.28 -12.43
C ALA A 324 -23.16 34.03 -12.18
N ALA A 325 -23.97 34.91 -11.59
CA ALA A 325 -23.69 36.11 -10.79
C ALA A 325 -25.01 36.52 -10.09
N SER A 326 -24.95 37.18 -8.93
CA SER A 326 -25.97 38.15 -8.51
C SER A 326 -25.44 39.05 -7.38
N HIS A 327 -25.99 40.26 -7.30
CA HIS A 327 -25.42 41.38 -6.54
C HIS A 327 -26.56 42.18 -5.91
N VAL A 328 -26.60 42.32 -4.58
CA VAL A 328 -27.50 43.28 -3.89
C VAL A 328 -26.85 43.76 -2.59
N SER A 329 -27.08 45.03 -2.25
CA SER A 329 -26.28 45.80 -1.29
C SER A 329 -26.96 46.02 0.07
N ALA A 330 -26.16 46.09 1.14
CA ALA A 330 -26.31 46.96 2.34
C ALA A 330 -24.96 46.88 3.11
N THR A 331 -24.21 47.94 3.40
CA THR A 331 -24.40 49.01 4.43
C THR A 331 -24.75 48.44 5.82
N ASP A 332 -24.07 48.76 6.93
CA ASP A 332 -23.17 49.90 7.20
C ASP A 332 -22.16 49.61 8.34
N SER A 333 -21.29 50.59 8.56
CA SER A 333 -20.16 50.77 9.48
C SER A 333 -20.31 50.32 10.95
N ALA A 334 -19.20 49.83 11.52
CA ALA A 334 -18.95 49.86 12.96
C ALA A 334 -18.59 51.29 13.43
N PRO A 335 -18.72 51.62 14.74
CA PRO A 335 -17.48 51.66 15.53
C PRO A 335 -17.58 51.25 17.02
N ILE A 336 -16.46 50.71 17.50
CA ILE A 336 -15.71 51.02 18.74
C ILE A 336 -16.47 51.41 20.03
N SER A 337 -16.03 50.75 21.12
CA SER A 337 -16.37 50.86 22.55
C SER A 337 -16.44 52.26 23.19
N PRO A 338 -17.04 52.35 24.40
CA PRO A 338 -16.59 53.25 25.46
C PRO A 338 -15.29 52.76 26.13
#